data_AF-A0A2E0R980-F1
#
_entry.id   AF-A0A2E0R980-F1
#
_cell.length_a   1.000
_cell.length_b   1.000
_cell.length_c   1.000
_cell.angle_alpha   90.00
_cell.angle_beta   90.00
_cell.angle_gamma   90.00
#
_symmetry.space_group_name_H-M   'P 1'
#
loop_
_entity.id
_entity.type
_entity.pdbx_description
1 polymer ?
#
loop_
_entity_poly.entity_id
_entity_poly.type
_entity_poly.pdbx_seq_one_letter_code
_entity_poly.pdbx_strand_id
1 'polypeptide(L)'
;MAKQLSNEEAYEIMLINSVQRKYPWDKWLDGNWWHVQEDIDFVIKKKSFRNMVYRKQDEFGKIDTVEVPDGFLIRRLRYEDHLKEYFEGNN
;
A
#
# COMPACT_ATOMS: atom_id res chain seq x y z
N MET A 1 -7.61 -12.81 -27.78
CA MET A 1 -8.28 -14.01 -27.23
C MET A 1 -7.52 -14.45 -25.99
N ALA A 2 -8.21 -14.90 -24.94
CA ALA A 2 -7.54 -15.43 -23.74
C ALA A 2 -7.06 -16.87 -24.01
N LYS A 3 -5.83 -17.21 -23.60
CA LYS A 3 -5.27 -18.57 -23.59
C LYS A 3 -5.29 -19.10 -22.15
N GLN A 4 -5.75 -20.33 -21.95
CA GLN A 4 -5.61 -21.03 -20.67
C GLN A 4 -4.18 -21.61 -20.58
N LEU A 5 -3.51 -21.37 -19.46
CA LEU A 5 -2.12 -21.79 -19.22
C LEU A 5 -2.07 -23.04 -18.35
N SER A 6 -1.03 -23.86 -18.50
CA SER A 6 -0.67 -24.87 -17.51
C SER A 6 -0.10 -24.21 -16.25
N ASN A 7 -0.03 -24.97 -15.14
CA ASN A 7 0.55 -24.46 -13.90
C ASN A 7 2.04 -24.12 -14.07
N GLU A 8 2.79 -24.92 -14.84
CA GLU A 8 4.20 -24.66 -15.15
C GLU A 8 4.38 -23.38 -15.96
N GLU A 9 3.62 -23.20 -17.05
CA GLU A 9 3.64 -21.98 -17.87
C GLU A 9 3.31 -20.73 -17.03
N ALA A 10 2.31 -20.85 -16.14
CA ALA A 10 1.95 -19.77 -15.24
C ALA A 10 3.08 -19.47 -14.24
N TYR A 11 3.74 -20.48 -13.70
CA TYR A 11 4.81 -20.33 -12.73
C TYR A 11 6.07 -19.69 -13.35
N GLU A 12 6.43 -20.06 -14.57
CA GLU A 12 7.53 -19.45 -15.32
C GLU A 12 7.25 -17.97 -15.62
N ILE A 13 6.04 -17.65 -16.08
CA ILE A 13 5.62 -16.26 -16.31
C ILE A 13 5.62 -15.49 -15.00
N MET A 14 5.13 -16.08 -13.91
CA MET A 14 5.18 -15.47 -12.58
C MET A 14 6.61 -15.19 -12.16
N LEU A 15 7.53 -16.14 -12.24
CA LEU A 15 8.94 -15.99 -11.89
C LEU A 15 9.61 -14.87 -12.69
N ILE A 16 9.44 -14.87 -14.01
CA ILE A 16 10.00 -13.85 -14.92
C ILE A 16 9.47 -12.44 -14.56
N ASN A 17 8.20 -12.34 -14.16
CA ASN A 17 7.56 -11.08 -13.81
C ASN A 17 7.61 -10.79 -12.30
N SER A 18 8.16 -11.69 -11.47
CA SER A 18 8.21 -11.60 -10.01
C SER A 18 9.31 -10.69 -9.50
N VAL A 19 9.53 -9.56 -10.18
CA VAL A 19 10.06 -8.38 -9.50
C VAL A 19 8.95 -7.88 -8.56
N GLN A 20 8.57 -8.70 -7.57
CA GLN A 20 7.85 -8.26 -6.39
C GLN A 20 8.82 -7.32 -5.69
N ARG A 21 8.81 -6.04 -6.10
CA ARG A 21 9.41 -4.97 -5.31
C ARG A 21 8.78 -5.09 -3.93
N LYS A 22 9.58 -5.61 -2.99
CA LYS A 22 9.20 -5.63 -1.57
C LYS A 22 9.34 -4.20 -1.09
N TYR A 23 8.21 -3.51 -1.04
CA TYR A 23 8.16 -2.21 -0.38
C TYR A 23 8.43 -2.40 1.12
N PRO A 24 9.15 -1.47 1.77
CA PRO A 24 9.49 -1.57 3.19
C PRO A 24 8.29 -1.17 4.06
N TRP A 25 7.20 -1.96 4.00
CA TRP A 25 5.93 -1.65 4.68
C TRP A 25 6.09 -1.44 6.18
N ASP A 26 6.89 -2.26 6.86
CA ASP A 26 7.15 -2.11 8.30
C ASP A 26 7.73 -0.75 8.66
N LYS A 27 8.54 -0.18 7.76
CA LYS A 27 9.13 1.15 7.93
C LYS A 27 8.09 2.23 7.65
N TRP A 28 7.35 2.12 6.55
CA TRP A 28 6.36 3.13 6.14
C TRP A 28 5.08 3.15 6.99
N LEU A 29 4.77 2.06 7.70
CA LEU A 29 3.56 1.90 8.51
C LEU A 29 3.88 1.79 10.01
N ASP A 30 4.95 2.45 10.45
CA ASP A 30 5.37 2.52 11.86
C ASP A 30 4.41 3.37 12.73
N GLY A 31 3.57 4.19 12.09
CA GLY A 31 2.63 5.10 12.71
C GLY A 31 3.05 6.56 12.65
N ASN A 32 4.11 6.89 11.92
CA ASN A 32 4.44 8.26 11.50
C ASN A 32 3.95 8.51 10.06
N TRP A 33 3.87 9.78 9.68
CA TRP A 33 3.58 10.15 8.30
C TRP A 33 4.79 9.90 7.40
N TRP A 34 4.58 9.11 6.35
CA TRP A 34 5.54 8.87 5.30
C TRP A 34 5.03 9.43 3.98
N HIS A 35 5.88 10.22 3.31
CA HIS A 35 5.68 10.63 1.93
C HIS A 35 6.33 9.60 1.01
N VAL A 36 5.51 8.93 0.21
CA VAL A 36 5.93 7.86 -0.69
C VAL A 36 5.70 8.35 -2.12
N GLN A 37 6.77 8.45 -2.90
CA GLN A 37 6.78 9.15 -4.18
C GLN A 37 6.72 8.20 -5.39
N GLU A 38 5.94 8.58 -6.40
CA GLU A 38 5.88 7.88 -7.69
C GLU A 38 7.24 8.03 -8.41
N ASP A 39 7.65 6.98 -9.13
CA ASP A 39 8.94 6.81 -9.81
C ASP A 39 10.20 6.81 -8.92
N ILE A 40 10.07 7.11 -7.62
CA ILE A 40 11.15 7.00 -6.63
C ILE A 40 10.95 5.76 -5.76
N ASP A 41 9.86 5.72 -5.00
CA ASP A 41 9.56 4.65 -4.04
C ASP A 41 8.73 3.54 -4.67
N PHE A 42 7.85 3.88 -5.62
CA PHE A 42 7.04 2.93 -6.39
C PHE A 42 6.94 3.35 -7.86
N VAL A 43 6.86 2.37 -8.77
CA VAL A 43 6.84 2.60 -10.24
C VAL A 43 5.55 2.12 -10.90
N ILE A 44 4.57 1.76 -10.09
CA ILE A 44 3.26 1.30 -10.56
C ILE A 44 2.26 2.45 -10.50
N LYS A 45 1.18 2.36 -11.27
CA LYS A 45 0.10 3.37 -11.24
C LYS A 45 -0.36 3.63 -9.81
N LYS A 46 -0.52 4.90 -9.43
CA LYS A 46 -1.03 5.35 -8.12
C LYS A 46 -2.24 4.56 -7.62
N LYS A 47 -3.24 4.31 -8.48
CA LYS A 47 -4.43 3.51 -8.12
C LYS A 47 -4.08 2.08 -7.67
N SER A 48 -3.14 1.44 -8.36
CA SER A 48 -2.67 0.10 -8.01
C SER A 48 -1.88 0.12 -6.70
N PHE A 49 -1.01 1.12 -6.52
CA PHE A 49 -0.27 1.30 -5.27
C PHE A 49 -1.23 1.52 -4.08
N ARG A 50 -2.21 2.41 -4.22
CA ARG A 50 -3.23 2.66 -3.19
C ARG A 50 -3.99 1.40 -2.78
N ASN A 51 -4.35 0.55 -3.76
CA ASN A 51 -4.97 -0.74 -3.46
C ASN A 51 -4.04 -1.68 -2.68
N MET A 52 -2.73 -1.64 -2.93
CA MET A 52 -1.76 -2.40 -2.13
C MET A 52 -1.67 -1.86 -0.70
N VAL A 53 -1.67 -0.54 -0.51
CA VAL A 53 -1.70 0.09 0.82
C VAL A 53 -2.96 -0.35 1.58
N TYR A 54 -4.14 -0.34 0.95
CA TYR A 54 -5.36 -0.80 1.63
C TYR A 54 -5.35 -2.28 2.01
N ARG A 55 -4.75 -3.15 1.19
CA ARG A 55 -4.56 -4.57 1.55
C ARG A 55 -3.64 -4.75 2.74
N LYS A 56 -2.74 -3.80 3.02
CA LYS A 56 -1.87 -3.85 4.20
C LYS A 56 -2.61 -3.58 5.49
N GLN A 57 -3.87 -3.12 5.45
CA GLN A 57 -4.66 -2.97 6.67
C GLN A 57 -4.95 -4.30 7.37
N ASP A 58 -4.99 -5.41 6.62
CA ASP A 58 -5.17 -6.75 7.19
C ASP A 58 -4.00 -7.15 8.12
N GLU A 59 -2.81 -6.58 7.87
CA GLU A 59 -1.57 -6.88 8.59
C GLU A 59 -1.21 -5.79 9.61
N PHE A 60 -1.40 -4.52 9.26
CA PHE A 60 -0.97 -3.37 10.06
C PHE A 60 -2.11 -2.64 10.79
N GLY A 61 -3.38 -3.01 10.55
CA GLY A 61 -4.55 -2.30 11.07
C GLY A 61 -4.95 -1.10 10.21
N LYS A 62 -5.75 -0.17 10.74
CA LYS A 62 -6.27 0.97 9.96
C LYS A 62 -5.12 1.87 9.47
N ILE A 63 -5.16 2.28 8.20
CA ILE A 63 -4.12 3.10 7.57
C ILE A 63 -4.76 4.37 7.02
N ASP A 64 -4.20 5.53 7.37
CA ASP A 64 -4.49 6.79 6.68
C ASP A 64 -3.75 6.83 5.35
N THR A 65 -4.44 7.29 4.32
CA THR A 65 -3.85 7.48 2.99
C THR A 65 -4.41 8.76 2.39
N VAL A 66 -3.51 9.70 2.07
CA VAL A 66 -3.85 10.96 1.40
C VAL A 66 -3.08 11.01 0.09
N GLU A 67 -3.80 11.20 -1.02
CA GLU A 67 -3.17 11.36 -2.34
C GLU A 67 -2.62 12.78 -2.51
N VAL A 68 -1.38 12.88 -2.96
CA VAL A 68 -0.68 14.15 -3.24
C VAL A 68 -0.14 14.15 -4.68
N PRO A 69 0.22 15.32 -5.25
CA PRO A 69 0.57 15.42 -6.67
C PRO A 69 1.65 14.44 -7.14
N ASP A 70 2.63 14.10 -6.30
CA ASP A 70 3.76 13.23 -6.61
C ASP A 70 3.70 11.85 -5.94
N GLY A 71 2.62 11.51 -5.25
CA GLY A 71 2.51 10.22 -4.57
C GLY A 71 1.45 10.16 -3.50
N PHE A 72 1.81 9.65 -2.33
CA PHE A 72 0.90 9.51 -1.19
C PHE A 72 1.57 9.88 0.13
N LEU A 73 0.78 10.44 1.03
CA LEU A 73 1.07 10.42 2.47
C LEU A 73 0.38 9.20 3.06
N ILE A 74 1.14 8.35 3.75
CA ILE A 74 0.60 7.17 4.42
C ILE A 74 1.07 7.11 5.87
N ARG A 75 0.21 6.55 6.73
CA ARG A 75 0.50 6.31 8.14
C ARG A 75 -0.41 5.24 8.71
N ARG A 76 0.11 4.36 9.57
CA ARG A 76 -0.74 3.49 10.40
C ARG A 76 -1.39 4.30 11.51
N LEU A 77 -2.72 4.23 11.64
CA LEU A 77 -3.43 4.84 12.77
C LEU A 77 -3.17 4.05 14.05
N ARG A 78 -2.67 4.71 15.09
CA ARG A 78 -2.62 4.12 16.42
C ARG A 78 -4.00 4.16 17.04
N TYR A 79 -4.32 3.20 17.91
CA TYR A 79 -5.61 3.14 18.59
C TYR A 79 -5.95 4.45 19.32
N GLU A 80 -4.95 5.09 19.92
CA GLU A 80 -5.09 6.39 20.60
C GLU A 80 -5.46 7.52 19.63
N ASP A 81 -4.91 7.52 18.41
CA ASP A 81 -5.23 8.50 17.37
C ASP A 81 -6.65 8.30 16.84
N HIS A 82 -7.07 7.04 16.68
CA HIS A 82 -8.44 6.70 16.28
C HIS A 82 -9.48 7.19 17.29
N LEU A 83 -9.19 7.07 18.60
CA LEU A 83 -10.09 7.59 19.63
C LEU A 83 -10.14 9.12 19.63
N LYS A 84 -8.99 9.80 19.48
CA LYS A 84 -8.96 11.27 19.38
C LYS A 84 -9.80 11.77 18.21
N GLU A 85 -9.64 11.21 17.02
CA GLU A 85 -10.45 11.61 15.85
C GLU A 85 -11.95 11.38 16.07
N TYR A 86 -12.33 10.26 16.70
CA TYR A 86 -13.74 9.95 16.96
C TYR A 86 -14.40 10.87 18.01
N PHE A 87 -13.64 11.29 19.02
CA PHE A 87 -14.14 12.16 20.09
C PHE A 87 -13.99 13.66 19.78
N GLU A 88 -13.01 14.07 18.97
CA GLU A 88 -12.80 15.46 18.56
C GLU A 88 -13.61 15.84 17.32
N GLY A 89 -13.97 14.89 16.45
CA GLY A 89 -14.76 15.14 15.22
C GLY A 89 -16.27 15.26 15.42
N ASN A 90 -16.77 15.26 16.67
CA ASN A 90 -18.20 15.31 17.03
C ASN A 90 -18.60 16.58 17.82
N ASN A 91 -17.82 17.66 17.75
CA ASN A 91 -18.16 18.98 18.30
C ASN A 91 -18.31 20.04 17.20
#